data_AF-A0A101HU88-F1
#
_entry.id   AF-A0A101HU88-F1
#
_cell.length_a   1.000
_cell.length_b   1.000
_cell.length_c   1.000
_cell.angle_alpha   90.00
_cell.angle_beta   90.00
_cell.angle_gamma   90.00
#
_symmetry.space_group_name_H-M   'P 1'
#
loop_
_entity.id
_entity.type
_entity.pdbx_description
1 polymer ?
#
loop_
_entity_poly.entity_id
_entity_poly.type
_entity_poly.pdbx_seq_one_letter_code
_entity_poly.pdbx_strand_id
1 'polypeptide(L)' 'FNSLPVGAIGVYSYFERLAQGLRQFMCGARKFALEYIARDDITALTREAAEVSGIRYIMDLDDEEVEQILS' A
#
# COMPACT_ATOMS: atom_id res chain seq x y z
N PHE A 1 27.59 10.11 19.86
CA PHE A 1 27.68 9.77 18.42
C PHE A 1 28.66 8.63 18.09
N ASN A 2 29.67 8.34 18.93
CA ASN A 2 30.59 7.19 18.72
C ASN A 2 30.04 5.80 19.09
N SER A 3 28.76 5.67 19.49
CA SER A 3 28.18 4.41 19.99
C SER A 3 27.18 3.76 19.03
N LEU A 4 26.70 4.45 18.00
CA LEU A 4 25.75 3.88 17.04
C LEU A 4 26.45 3.61 15.69
N PRO A 5 26.45 2.35 15.21
CA PRO A 5 26.93 2.04 13.87
C PRO A 5 26.16 2.81 12.79
N VAL A 6 26.85 3.30 11.76
CA VAL A 6 26.23 4.03 10.65
C VAL A 6 25.14 3.22 9.92
N GLY A 7 25.31 1.90 9.84
CA GLY A 7 24.30 1.00 9.28
C GLY A 7 23.01 0.97 10.11
N ALA A 8 23.12 1.03 11.45
CA ALA A 8 21.96 1.09 12.33
C ALA A 8 21.18 2.41 12.15
N ILE A 9 21.89 3.52 11.97
CA ILE A 9 21.28 4.82 11.67
C ILE A 9 20.52 4.75 10.33
N GLY A 10 21.12 4.14 9.30
CA GLY A 10 20.48 3.96 8.00
C GLY A 10 19.20 3.14 8.07
N VAL A 11 19.24 1.99 8.74
CA VAL A 11 18.06 1.12 8.89
C VAL A 11 16.96 1.81 9.70
N TYR A 12 17.31 2.45 10.82
CA TYR A 12 16.31 3.08 11.68
C TYR A 12 15.60 4.25 10.98
N SER A 13 16.37 5.13 10.34
CA SER A 13 15.81 6.26 9.58
C SER A 13 14.98 5.81 8.38
N TYR A 14 15.35 4.71 7.73
CA TYR A 14 14.54 4.11 6.67
C TYR A 14 13.18 3.62 7.20
N PHE A 15 13.16 2.87 8.30
CA PHE A 15 11.92 2.39 8.92
C PHE A 15 11.04 3.54 9.42
N GLU A 16 11.64 4.61 9.95
CA GLU A 16 10.90 5.80 10.36
C GLU A 16 10.13 6.41 9.17
N ARG A 17 10.78 6.54 8.02
CA ARG A 17 10.16 7.04 6.77
C ARG A 17 9.10 6.09 6.24
N LEU A 18 9.35 4.79 6.27
CA LEU A 18 8.39 3.77 5.86
C LEU A 18 7.14 3.82 6.73
N ALA A 19 7.31 3.90 8.04
CA ALA A 19 6.21 3.98 8.99
C ALA A 19 5.39 5.28 8.81
N GLN A 20 6.05 6.41 8.51
CA GLN A 20 5.37 7.67 8.15
C GLN A 20 4.52 7.51 6.89
N GLY A 21 5.09 6.99 5.79
CA GLY A 21 4.36 6.79 4.54
C GLY A 21 3.17 5.84 4.69
N LEU A 22 3.36 4.76 5.44
CA LEU A 22 2.29 3.81 5.75
C LEU A 22 1.14 4.46 6.53
N ARG A 23 1.43 5.31 7.53
CA ARG A 23 0.39 6.07 8.25
C ARG A 23 -0.35 7.06 7.35
N GLN A 24 0.34 7.69 6.40
CA GLN A 24 -0.31 8.59 5.44
C GLN A 24 -1.25 7.81 4.52
N PHE A 25 -0.81 6.65 4.02
CA PHE A 25 -1.65 5.75 3.23
C PHE A 25 -2.87 5.27 4.03
N MET A 26 -2.66 4.77 5.24
CA MET A 26 -3.72 4.36 6.18
C MET A 26 -4.74 5.46 6.44
N CYS A 27 -4.28 6.71 6.59
CA CYS A 27 -5.15 7.87 6.74
C CYS A 27 -6.00 8.10 5.47
N GLY A 28 -5.39 8.03 4.28
CA GLY A 28 -6.08 8.13 3.00
C GLY A 28 -7.14 7.04 2.80
N ALA A 29 -6.83 5.81 3.19
CA ALA A 29 -7.75 4.67 3.17
C ALA A 29 -8.77 4.67 4.32
N ARG A 30 -8.66 5.60 5.29
CA ARG A 30 -9.47 5.68 6.52
C ARG A 30 -9.41 4.40 7.38
N LYS A 31 -8.25 3.74 7.40
CA LYS A 31 -7.98 2.47 8.10
C LYS A 31 -6.84 2.67 9.11
N PHE A 32 -7.20 2.87 10.38
CA PHE A 32 -6.26 3.36 11.42
C PHE A 32 -5.44 2.27 12.14
N ALA A 33 -5.58 1.01 11.75
CA ALA A 33 -4.79 -0.11 12.25
C ALA A 33 -4.38 -1.03 11.10
N LEU A 34 -3.24 -1.70 11.25
CA LEU A 34 -2.66 -2.54 10.18
C LEU A 34 -3.57 -3.69 9.77
N GLU A 35 -4.31 -4.26 10.71
CA GLU A 35 -5.27 -5.34 10.49
C GLU A 35 -6.43 -4.96 9.57
N TYR A 36 -6.68 -3.66 9.37
CA TYR A 36 -7.71 -3.18 8.44
C TYR A 36 -7.19 -2.97 7.02
N ILE A 37 -5.87 -2.84 6.83
CA ILE A 37 -5.28 -2.68 5.51
C ILE A 37 -5.27 -4.02 4.78
N ALA A 38 -5.74 -4.01 3.55
CA ALA A 38 -5.81 -5.17 2.68
C ALA A 38 -5.34 -4.81 1.27
N ARG A 39 -5.18 -5.83 0.44
CA ARG A 39 -4.58 -5.71 -0.90
C ARG A 39 -5.50 -5.03 -1.91
N ASP A 40 -6.79 -4.96 -1.60
CA ASP A 40 -7.82 -4.20 -2.31
C ASP A 40 -7.74 -2.68 -2.03
N ASP A 41 -7.00 -2.23 -1.02
CA ASP A 41 -6.74 -0.79 -0.79
C ASP A 41 -5.76 -0.18 -1.81
N ILE A 42 -5.17 -0.99 -2.69
CA ILE A 42 -4.24 -0.57 -3.73
C ILE A 42 -4.68 -1.10 -5.09
N THR A 43 -4.36 -0.34 -6.15
CA THR A 43 -4.62 -0.71 -7.53
C THR A 43 -3.39 -0.48 -8.40
N ALA A 44 -3.23 -1.29 -9.44
CA ALA A 44 -2.18 -1.15 -10.42
C ALA A 44 -2.61 -0.14 -11.50
N LEU A 45 -1.77 0.86 -11.74
CA LEU A 45 -2.03 1.89 -12.75
C LEU A 45 -1.72 1.44 -14.18
N THR A 46 -0.98 0.35 -14.35
CA THR A 46 -0.65 -0.21 -15.67
C THR A 46 -0.91 -1.71 -15.70
N ARG A 47 -1.10 -2.26 -16.91
CA ARG A 47 -1.33 -3.69 -17.10
C ARG A 47 -0.10 -4.51 -16.76
N GLU A 48 1.09 -4.01 -17.05
CA GLU A 48 2.36 -4.66 -16.73
C GLU A 48 2.55 -4.76 -15.22
N ALA A 49 2.24 -3.68 -14.48
CA ALA A 49 2.26 -3.70 -13.03
C ALA A 49 1.24 -4.69 -12.47
N ALA A 50 0.05 -4.77 -13.07
CA ALA A 50 -0.98 -5.74 -12.68
C ALA A 50 -0.52 -7.18 -12.93
N GLU A 51 0.08 -7.46 -14.09
CA GLU A 51 0.60 -8.78 -14.47
C GLU A 51 1.73 -9.25 -13.53
N VAL A 52 2.70 -8.37 -13.23
CA VAL A 52 3.86 -8.73 -12.39
C VAL A 52 3.48 -8.82 -10.92
N SER A 53 2.67 -7.88 -10.43
CA SER A 53 2.33 -7.83 -9.01
C SER A 53 1.16 -8.74 -8.65
N GLY A 54 0.22 -8.98 -9.57
CA GLY A 54 -1.08 -9.57 -9.29
C GLY A 54 -2.07 -8.64 -8.58
N ILE A 55 -1.79 -7.33 -8.51
CA ILE A 55 -2.75 -6.30 -8.04
C ILE A 55 -3.69 -5.97 -9.20
N ARG A 56 -4.99 -5.79 -8.92
CA ARG A 56 -6.00 -5.48 -9.95
C ARG A 56 -5.64 -4.20 -10.71
N TYR A 57 -5.83 -4.23 -12.02
CA TYR A 57 -5.69 -3.06 -12.87
C TYR A 57 -6.83 -2.07 -12.61
N ILE A 58 -6.53 -0.77 -12.66
CA ILE A 58 -7.50 0.29 -12.32
C ILE A 58 -8.80 0.25 -13.13
N MET A 59 -8.76 -0.23 -14.37
CA MET A 59 -9.94 -0.32 -15.23
C MET A 59 -10.82 -1.53 -14.93
N ASP A 60 -10.29 -2.49 -14.17
CA ASP A 60 -10.97 -3.73 -13.79
C ASP A 60 -11.39 -3.65 -12.29
N LEU A 61 -11.33 -2.45 -11.71
CA LEU A 61 -11.73 -2.19 -10.32
C LEU A 61 -13.26 -2.17 -10.25
N ASP A 62 -13.82 -2.81 -9.23
CA ASP A 62 -15.26 -2.82 -8.94
C ASP A 62 -16.16 -3.46 -10.02
N ASP A 63 -15.59 -4.19 -10.99
CA ASP A 63 -16.37 -4.88 -12.03
C ASP A 63 -17.43 -5.84 -11.43
N GLU A 64 -17.09 -6.53 -10.33
CA GLU A 64 -17.99 -7.45 -9.64
C GLU A 64 -19.15 -6.70 -8.96
N GLU A 65 -18.87 -5.57 -8.32
CA GLU A 65 -19.86 -4.70 -7.69
C GLU A 65 -20.79 -4.05 -8.71
N VAL A 66 -20.25 -3.63 -9.87
CA VAL A 66 -21.03 -3.06 -10.98
C VAL A 66 -22.01 -4.08 -11.53
N GLU A 67 -21.57 -5.32 -11.76
CA GLU A 67 -22.42 -6.40 -12.27
C GLU A 67 -23.61 -6.67 -11.33
N GLN A 68 -23.38 -6.70 -10.01
CA GLN A 68 -24.44 -6.89 -9.01
C GLN A 68 -25.51 -5.80 -9.02
N ILE A 69 -25.17 -4.58 -9.44
CA ILE A 69 -26.10 -3.45 -9.50
C ILE A 69 -26.94 -3.47 -10.80
N LEU A 70 -26.34 -3.95 -11.90
CA LEU A 70 -26.95 -3.87 -13.24
C LEU A 70 -27.78 -5.11 -13.60
N SER A 71 -27.59 -6.24 -12.93
CA SER A 71 -28.36 -7.49 -13.10
C SER A 71 -29.69 -7.47 -12.34
#